data_AF-A0A2E3PVL4-F1
#
_entry.id   AF-A0A2E3PVL4-F1
#
_cell.length_a   1.000
_cell.length_b   1.000
_cell.length_c   1.000
_cell.angle_alpha   90.00
_cell.angle_beta   90.00
_cell.angle_gamma   90.00
#
_symmetry.space_group_name_H-M   'P 1'
#
loop_
_entity.id
_entity.type
_entity.pdbx_description
1 polymer ?
#
loop_
_entity_poly.entity_id
_entity_poly.type
_entity_poly.pdbx_seq_one_letter_code
_entity_poly.pdbx_strand_id
1 'polypeptide(L)'
;MRVLRGARRLALPDWRLASGAIYQTVWNALTGRAPGHGIKDYDLLYFDGTDTGYEAEDREIARGAALFADAPVPVEIRNQARVHLWFQARFGRAYPKLRCTDEALLNYASKTHAVAVRLENDDRLSIVAPFGLADVFAMRLVPNPVLDNAETYAKKAARMSAAWPELEIVPWPDAAGDAGAPHMEAGGTEAEPGAAEPAPARGYAPSAAGRDWMSLATSPRTELPK
;
A
#
# COMPACT_ATOMS: atom_id res chain seq x y z
N MET A 1 -7.11 11.51 -12.38
CA MET A 1 -5.99 12.07 -13.18
C MET A 1 -5.11 13.11 -12.48
N ARG A 2 -5.64 14.02 -11.63
CA ARG A 2 -4.82 15.06 -10.97
C ARG A 2 -3.62 14.48 -10.18
N VAL A 3 -3.88 13.51 -9.31
CA VAL A 3 -2.85 12.85 -8.48
C VAL A 3 -1.79 12.18 -9.36
N LEU A 4 -2.19 11.44 -10.39
CA LEU A 4 -1.26 10.80 -11.33
C LEU A 4 -0.34 11.79 -12.06
N ARG A 5 -0.88 12.94 -12.50
CA ARG A 5 -0.05 14.00 -13.10
C ARG A 5 0.89 14.64 -12.07
N GLY A 6 0.44 14.78 -10.82
CA GLY A 6 1.28 15.24 -9.71
C GLY A 6 2.42 14.28 -9.40
N ALA A 7 2.14 12.98 -9.31
CA ALA A 7 3.13 11.92 -9.11
C ALA A 7 4.17 11.89 -10.25
N ARG A 8 3.73 11.99 -11.51
CA ARG A 8 4.64 12.11 -12.66
C ARG A 8 5.56 13.34 -12.54
N ARG A 9 5.05 14.49 -12.08
CA ARG A 9 5.87 15.70 -11.85
C ARG A 9 6.81 15.58 -10.65
N LEU A 10 6.39 14.88 -9.60
CA LEU A 10 7.23 14.65 -8.43
C LEU A 10 8.45 13.77 -8.80
N ALA A 11 8.30 12.91 -9.81
CA ALA A 11 9.37 12.15 -10.44
C ALA A 11 10.15 11.27 -9.44
N LEU A 12 9.43 10.64 -8.51
CA LEU A 12 10.01 9.63 -7.61
C LEU A 12 10.52 8.43 -8.41
N PRO A 13 11.62 7.78 -8.01
CA PRO A 13 12.09 6.58 -8.67
C PRO A 13 11.07 5.44 -8.51
N ASP A 14 10.83 4.70 -9.58
CA ASP A 14 9.97 3.51 -9.58
C ASP A 14 8.56 3.71 -8.95
N TRP A 15 7.94 4.86 -9.15
CA TRP A 15 6.68 5.18 -8.46
C TRP A 15 5.44 4.46 -9.01
N ARG A 16 4.47 4.24 -8.11
CA ARG A 16 3.13 3.68 -8.38
C ARG A 16 2.06 4.36 -7.53
N LEU A 17 0.92 4.68 -8.13
CA LEU A 17 -0.31 4.97 -7.39
C LEU A 17 -1.07 3.65 -7.19
N ALA A 18 -1.27 3.23 -5.94
CA ALA A 18 -1.75 1.89 -5.61
C ALA A 18 -3.15 1.86 -4.98
N SER A 19 -3.70 0.65 -4.89
CA SER A 19 -4.73 0.28 -3.93
C SER A 19 -6.05 1.04 -4.10
N GLY A 20 -6.55 1.65 -3.02
CA GLY A 20 -7.90 2.19 -2.88
C GLY A 20 -8.28 3.18 -3.98
N ALA A 21 -7.33 4.01 -4.39
CA ALA A 21 -7.54 4.95 -5.49
C ALA A 21 -7.90 4.28 -6.82
N ILE A 22 -7.50 3.03 -7.02
CA ILE A 22 -7.69 2.28 -8.27
C ILE A 22 -8.93 1.40 -8.16
N TYR A 23 -8.92 0.38 -7.28
CA TYR A 23 -10.01 -0.60 -7.25
C TYR A 23 -11.34 0.00 -6.80
N GLN A 24 -11.35 0.98 -5.87
CA GLN A 24 -12.59 1.63 -5.45
C GLN A 24 -13.14 2.52 -6.56
N THR A 25 -12.27 3.18 -7.35
CA THR A 25 -12.72 3.92 -8.54
C THR A 25 -13.39 2.99 -9.55
N VAL A 26 -12.87 1.77 -9.74
CA VAL A 26 -13.51 0.74 -10.60
C VAL A 26 -14.87 0.35 -10.03
N TRP A 27 -14.96 0.02 -8.74
CA TRP A 27 -16.25 -0.33 -8.10
C TRP A 27 -17.26 0.82 -8.16
N ASN A 28 -16.81 2.06 -7.99
CA ASN A 28 -17.66 3.23 -8.11
C ASN A 28 -18.24 3.34 -9.52
N ALA A 29 -17.43 3.10 -10.56
CA ALA A 29 -17.91 3.08 -11.94
C ALA A 29 -18.89 1.93 -12.20
N LEU A 30 -18.59 0.71 -11.74
CA LEU A 30 -19.44 -0.47 -11.90
C LEU A 30 -20.81 -0.32 -11.24
N THR A 31 -20.89 0.49 -10.19
CA THR A 31 -22.11 0.64 -9.38
C THR A 31 -22.75 2.02 -9.48
N GLY A 32 -22.30 2.87 -10.41
CA GLY A 32 -22.88 4.20 -10.63
C GLY A 32 -22.67 5.20 -9.48
N ARG A 33 -21.65 5.00 -8.64
CA ARG A 33 -21.29 5.92 -7.54
C ARG A 33 -20.31 7.00 -8.01
N ALA A 34 -20.22 8.09 -7.26
CA ALA A 34 -19.26 9.16 -7.53
C ALA A 34 -17.82 8.61 -7.54
N PRO A 35 -16.92 9.08 -8.44
CA PRO A 35 -15.57 8.51 -8.57
C PRO A 35 -14.75 8.49 -7.28
N GLY A 36 -14.95 9.48 -6.40
CA GLY A 36 -14.26 9.60 -5.10
C GLY A 36 -14.93 8.87 -3.94
N HIS A 37 -16.05 8.17 -4.15
CA HIS A 37 -16.78 7.51 -3.08
C HIS A 37 -15.90 6.48 -2.35
N GLY A 38 -15.86 6.55 -1.01
CA GLY A 38 -15.12 5.62 -0.15
C GLY A 38 -13.59 5.76 -0.13
N ILE A 39 -13.02 6.53 -1.07
CA ILE A 39 -11.57 6.82 -1.15
C ILE A 39 -11.21 7.78 -0.02
N LYS A 40 -10.25 7.37 0.84
CA LYS A 40 -9.83 8.13 2.02
C LYS A 40 -8.45 8.76 1.89
N ASP A 41 -7.67 8.26 0.94
CA ASP A 41 -6.27 8.56 0.72
C ASP A 41 -5.88 8.12 -0.70
N TYR A 42 -4.69 8.54 -1.12
CA TYR A 42 -4.03 8.09 -2.34
C TYR A 42 -2.65 7.53 -1.98
N ASP A 43 -2.50 6.21 -2.02
CA ASP A 43 -1.23 5.51 -1.77
C ASP A 43 -0.25 5.74 -2.93
N LEU A 44 0.73 6.65 -2.76
CA LEU A 44 1.81 6.90 -3.71
C LEU A 44 3.09 6.21 -3.24
N LEU A 45 3.29 5.00 -3.76
CA LEU A 45 4.46 4.18 -3.46
C LEU A 45 5.61 4.57 -4.39
N TYR A 46 6.84 4.43 -3.92
CA TYR A 46 8.05 4.54 -4.74
C TYR A 46 9.16 3.68 -4.16
N PHE A 47 10.22 3.43 -4.92
CA PHE A 47 11.35 2.64 -4.44
C PHE A 47 12.65 3.39 -4.69
N ASP A 48 13.31 3.76 -3.60
CA ASP A 48 14.68 4.28 -3.62
C ASP A 48 15.51 3.52 -2.59
N GLY A 49 16.32 2.57 -3.07
CA GLY A 49 17.24 1.80 -2.24
C GLY A 49 18.56 2.49 -1.95
N THR A 50 18.82 3.66 -2.55
CA THR A 50 20.09 4.38 -2.37
C THR A 50 20.16 5.15 -1.06
N ASP A 51 19.00 5.59 -0.55
CA ASP A 51 18.85 6.25 0.75
C ASP A 51 17.55 5.81 1.44
N THR A 52 17.69 4.93 2.45
CA THR A 52 16.54 4.38 3.21
C THR A 52 16.28 5.13 4.53
N GLY A 53 16.96 6.27 4.73
CA GLY A 53 16.81 7.15 5.89
C GLY A 53 15.40 7.72 6.03
N TYR A 54 15.01 8.07 7.26
CA TYR A 54 13.71 8.72 7.50
C TYR A 54 13.66 10.08 6.83
N GLU A 55 14.74 10.82 6.95
CA GLU A 55 14.93 12.17 6.42
C GLU A 55 14.86 12.19 4.89
N ALA A 56 15.25 11.10 4.22
CA ALA A 56 15.13 10.96 2.77
C ALA A 56 13.65 10.88 2.35
N GLU A 57 12.88 10.03 3.02
CA GLU A 57 11.45 9.92 2.75
C GLU A 57 10.69 11.18 3.14
N ASP A 58 11.03 11.81 4.27
CA ASP A 58 10.41 13.03 4.77
C ASP A 58 10.60 14.21 3.79
N ARG A 59 11.77 14.31 3.14
CA ARG A 59 12.02 15.27 2.05
C ARG A 59 11.06 15.07 0.88
N GLU A 60 10.81 13.83 0.48
CA GLU A 60 9.90 13.52 -0.62
C GLU A 60 8.43 13.75 -0.26
N ILE A 61 8.05 13.47 1.00
CA ILE A 61 6.74 13.84 1.55
C ILE A 61 6.56 15.36 1.48
N ALA A 62 7.55 16.14 1.91
CA ALA A 62 7.50 17.60 1.88
C ALA A 62 7.41 18.16 0.44
N ARG A 63 8.18 17.60 -0.50
CA ARG A 63 8.08 17.96 -1.93
C ARG A 63 6.70 17.67 -2.50
N GLY A 64 6.11 16.54 -2.12
CA GLY A 64 4.77 16.14 -2.53
C GLY A 64 3.66 17.02 -1.95
N ALA A 65 3.80 17.52 -0.72
CA ALA A 65 2.77 18.32 -0.06
C ALA A 65 2.32 19.52 -0.90
N ALA A 66 3.25 20.22 -1.55
CA ALA A 66 2.93 21.34 -2.44
C ALA A 66 2.22 20.88 -3.73
N LEU A 67 2.62 19.73 -4.30
CA LEU A 67 2.03 19.18 -5.53
C LEU A 67 0.62 18.62 -5.33
N PHE A 68 0.30 18.23 -4.09
CA PHE A 68 -0.95 17.56 -3.73
C PHE A 68 -1.85 18.39 -2.80
N ALA A 69 -1.55 19.68 -2.59
CA ALA A 69 -2.32 20.56 -1.71
C ALA A 69 -3.82 20.60 -2.04
N ASP A 70 -4.17 20.53 -3.34
CA ASP A 70 -5.56 20.52 -3.82
C ASP A 70 -6.10 19.11 -4.11
N ALA A 71 -5.50 18.06 -3.54
CA ALA A 71 -6.06 16.71 -3.61
C ALA A 71 -7.28 16.62 -2.67
N PRO A 72 -8.36 15.94 -3.09
CA PRO A 72 -9.59 15.86 -2.28
C PRO A 72 -9.40 15.07 -0.97
N VAL A 73 -8.38 14.22 -0.94
CA VAL A 73 -7.95 13.43 0.22
C VAL A 73 -6.42 13.37 0.24
N PRO A 74 -5.79 13.05 1.39
CA PRO A 74 -4.34 12.99 1.51
C PRO A 74 -3.68 12.08 0.47
N VAL A 75 -2.47 12.46 0.05
CA VAL A 75 -1.60 11.59 -0.75
C VAL A 75 -0.50 11.07 0.18
N GLU A 76 -0.44 9.75 0.35
CA GLU A 76 0.50 9.09 1.23
C GLU A 76 1.72 8.63 0.44
N ILE A 77 2.85 9.32 0.65
CA ILE A 77 4.10 9.04 -0.07
C ILE A 77 4.93 8.08 0.77
N ARG A 78 5.33 6.94 0.19
CA ARG A 78 6.04 5.89 0.93
C ARG A 78 7.12 5.20 0.11
N ASN A 79 8.36 5.25 0.62
CA ASN A 79 9.49 4.50 0.08
C ASN A 79 9.38 3.02 0.48
N GLN A 80 9.16 2.15 -0.50
CA GLN A 80 9.05 0.72 -0.30
C GLN A 80 10.39 0.08 0.11
N ALA A 81 11.53 0.71 -0.23
CA ALA A 81 12.85 0.21 0.15
C ALA A 81 13.08 0.19 1.67
N ARG A 82 12.37 1.03 2.44
CA ARG A 82 12.58 1.16 3.89
C ARG A 82 11.50 0.54 4.77
N VAL A 83 10.42 0.01 4.18
CA VAL A 83 9.27 -0.54 4.93
C VAL A 83 9.72 -1.59 5.95
N HIS A 84 10.58 -2.50 5.53
CA HIS A 84 11.13 -3.57 6.37
C HIS A 84 11.85 -3.08 7.64
N LEU A 85 12.34 -1.84 7.68
CA LEU A 85 13.08 -1.28 8.82
C LEU A 85 12.18 -0.94 10.01
N TRP A 86 10.92 -0.57 9.76
CA TRP A 86 10.01 -0.13 10.81
C TRP A 86 8.76 -1.02 10.94
N PHE A 87 8.47 -1.88 9.96
CA PHE A 87 7.21 -2.65 9.92
C PHE A 87 7.04 -3.55 11.14
N GLN A 88 8.10 -4.26 11.55
CA GLN A 88 8.05 -5.14 12.71
C GLN A 88 7.81 -4.40 14.02
N ALA A 89 8.49 -3.27 14.23
CA ALA A 89 8.27 -2.45 15.42
C ALA A 89 6.83 -1.95 15.53
N ARG A 90 6.17 -1.74 14.38
CA ARG A 90 4.80 -1.23 14.30
C ARG A 90 3.72 -2.31 14.39
N PHE A 91 3.92 -3.46 13.76
CA PHE A 91 2.87 -4.50 13.61
C PHE A 91 3.24 -5.86 14.21
N GLY A 92 4.38 -5.94 14.89
CA GLY A 92 4.82 -7.16 15.58
C GLY A 92 5.24 -8.31 14.67
N ARG A 93 5.43 -8.08 13.36
CA ARG A 93 5.76 -9.12 12.38
C ARG A 93 6.80 -8.65 11.37
N ALA A 94 7.65 -9.55 10.90
CA ALA A 94 8.65 -9.23 9.89
C ALA A 94 8.01 -8.83 8.56
N TYR A 95 8.71 -7.99 7.80
CA TYR A 95 8.33 -7.61 6.44
C TYR A 95 9.54 -7.80 5.52
N PRO A 96 9.37 -8.39 4.33
CA PRO A 96 10.49 -8.70 3.46
C PRO A 96 11.18 -7.43 2.96
N LYS A 97 12.50 -7.52 2.74
CA LYS A 97 13.22 -6.50 1.98
C LYS A 97 12.78 -6.58 0.52
N LEU A 98 12.21 -5.49 0.02
CA LEU A 98 11.76 -5.40 -1.36
C LEU A 98 12.88 -4.96 -2.30
N ARG A 99 12.74 -5.27 -3.59
CA ARG A 99 13.67 -4.90 -4.66
C ARG A 99 13.11 -3.85 -5.62
N CYS A 100 11.79 -3.68 -5.64
CA CYS A 100 11.08 -2.66 -6.41
C CYS A 100 9.72 -2.35 -5.75
N THR A 101 9.04 -1.31 -6.24
CA THR A 101 7.72 -0.90 -5.74
C THR A 101 6.66 -1.97 -5.94
N ASP A 102 6.72 -2.71 -7.06
CA ASP A 102 5.69 -3.67 -7.44
C ASP A 102 5.62 -4.88 -6.48
N GLU A 103 6.73 -5.25 -5.83
CA GLU A 103 6.76 -6.32 -4.83
C GLU A 103 5.96 -5.97 -3.55
N ALA A 104 5.71 -4.68 -3.29
CA ALA A 104 4.87 -4.28 -2.15
C ALA A 104 3.44 -4.84 -2.27
N LEU A 105 2.92 -4.95 -3.50
CA LEU A 105 1.57 -5.44 -3.79
C LEU A 105 1.38 -6.90 -3.39
N LEU A 106 2.44 -7.71 -3.44
CA LEU A 106 2.42 -9.12 -3.04
C LEU A 106 2.16 -9.31 -1.53
N ASN A 107 2.39 -8.25 -0.73
CA ASN A 107 2.32 -8.26 0.73
C ASN A 107 1.03 -7.59 1.27
N TYR A 108 0.13 -7.14 0.39
CA TYR A 108 -1.13 -6.53 0.80
C TYR A 108 -2.04 -7.55 1.48
N ALA A 109 -2.90 -7.11 2.40
CA ALA A 109 -3.84 -8.00 3.12
C ALA A 109 -4.92 -8.64 2.21
N SER A 110 -5.11 -8.15 0.99
CA SER A 110 -6.07 -8.68 0.02
C SER A 110 -5.48 -8.65 -1.37
N LYS A 111 -5.67 -9.74 -2.12
CA LYS A 111 -5.27 -9.87 -3.53
C LYS A 111 -6.03 -8.86 -4.41
N THR A 112 -7.31 -8.63 -4.12
CA THR A 112 -8.16 -7.66 -4.82
C THR A 112 -7.63 -6.22 -4.70
N HIS A 113 -6.97 -5.87 -3.59
CA HIS A 113 -6.40 -4.53 -3.40
C HIS A 113 -5.04 -4.36 -4.10
N ALA A 114 -4.39 -5.45 -4.50
CA ALA A 114 -3.04 -5.44 -5.04
C ALA A 114 -3.04 -5.04 -6.53
N VAL A 115 -3.45 -3.80 -6.78
CA VAL A 115 -3.44 -3.17 -8.08
C VAL A 115 -2.76 -1.81 -7.95
N ALA A 116 -1.89 -1.48 -8.89
CA ALA A 116 -1.30 -0.17 -8.99
C ALA A 116 -1.17 0.28 -10.44
N VAL A 117 -1.07 1.60 -10.62
CA VAL A 117 -0.88 2.21 -11.94
C VAL A 117 0.20 3.27 -11.89
N ARG A 118 0.79 3.55 -13.04
CA ARG A 118 1.66 4.70 -13.26
C ARG A 118 1.24 5.40 -14.55
N LEU A 119 1.31 6.73 -14.54
CA LEU A 119 1.10 7.55 -15.73
C LEU A 119 2.44 7.76 -16.42
N GLU A 120 2.58 7.19 -17.60
CA GLU A 120 3.80 7.26 -18.40
C GLU A 120 3.91 8.59 -19.16
N ASN A 121 5.07 8.82 -19.79
CA ASN A 121 5.35 10.08 -20.49
C ASN A 121 4.42 10.34 -21.69
N ASP A 122 3.90 9.28 -22.31
CA ASP A 122 2.95 9.33 -23.44
C ASP A 122 1.48 9.38 -22.98
N ASP A 123 1.23 9.71 -21.71
CA ASP A 123 -0.09 9.75 -21.06
C ASP A 123 -0.82 8.40 -20.98
N ARG A 124 -0.16 7.28 -21.34
CA ARG A 124 -0.71 5.94 -21.10
C ARG A 124 -0.56 5.54 -19.63
N LEU A 125 -1.45 4.67 -19.19
CA LEU A 125 -1.34 4.00 -17.90
C LEU A 125 -0.64 2.66 -18.07
N SER A 126 0.45 2.46 -17.33
CA SER A 126 0.93 1.12 -17.01
C SER A 126 0.19 0.60 -15.79
N ILE A 127 -0.12 -0.70 -15.78
CA ILE A 127 -0.90 -1.35 -14.72
C ILE A 127 -0.09 -2.53 -14.20
N VAL A 128 -0.06 -2.66 -12.88
CA VAL A 128 0.55 -3.79 -12.18
C VAL A 128 -0.54 -4.42 -11.31
N ALA A 129 -0.83 -5.69 -11.56
CA ALA A 129 -1.85 -6.46 -10.85
C ALA A 129 -1.37 -7.91 -10.71
N PRO A 130 -0.48 -8.22 -9.75
CA PRO A 130 0.16 -9.54 -9.63
C PRO A 130 -0.83 -10.70 -9.46
N PHE A 131 -2.06 -10.44 -8.97
CA PHE A 131 -3.12 -11.44 -8.83
C PHE A 131 -4.22 -11.31 -9.89
N GLY A 132 -3.99 -10.50 -10.94
CA GLY A 132 -4.97 -10.19 -11.96
C GLY A 132 -6.04 -9.17 -11.52
N LEU A 133 -6.95 -8.85 -12.43
CA LEU A 133 -8.03 -7.86 -12.21
C LEU A 133 -9.42 -8.49 -12.08
N ALA A 134 -9.53 -9.81 -12.25
CA ALA A 134 -10.81 -10.52 -12.29
C ALA A 134 -11.64 -10.26 -11.02
N ASP A 135 -11.02 -10.37 -9.84
CA ASP A 135 -11.68 -10.13 -8.56
C ASP A 135 -12.12 -8.67 -8.36
N VAL A 136 -11.39 -7.71 -8.92
CA VAL A 136 -11.80 -6.29 -8.89
C VAL A 136 -13.09 -6.10 -9.69
N PHE A 137 -13.14 -6.63 -10.91
CA PHE A 137 -14.32 -6.50 -11.78
C PHE A 137 -15.51 -7.34 -11.32
N ALA A 138 -15.25 -8.48 -10.68
CA ALA A 138 -16.28 -9.32 -10.07
C ALA A 138 -16.79 -8.78 -8.73
N MET A 139 -16.24 -7.65 -8.24
CA MET A 139 -16.55 -7.10 -6.91
C MET A 139 -16.37 -8.14 -5.79
N ARG A 140 -15.29 -8.93 -5.89
CA ARG A 140 -14.95 -9.99 -4.93
C ARG A 140 -13.71 -9.59 -4.13
N LEU A 141 -13.87 -9.45 -2.82
CA LEU A 141 -12.76 -9.17 -1.91
C LEU A 141 -12.11 -10.50 -1.49
N VAL A 142 -10.88 -10.74 -1.93
CA VAL A 142 -10.15 -11.99 -1.72
C VAL A 142 -8.96 -11.74 -0.78
N PRO A 143 -8.80 -12.53 0.31
CA PRO A 143 -7.67 -12.37 1.22
C PRO A 143 -6.34 -12.77 0.58
N ASN A 144 -5.25 -12.20 1.09
CA ASN A 144 -3.90 -12.61 0.73
C ASN A 144 -3.17 -13.10 1.99
N PRO A 145 -3.00 -14.42 2.17
CA PRO A 145 -2.42 -15.01 3.38
C PRO A 145 -0.89 -14.99 3.43
N VAL A 146 -0.21 -14.35 2.45
CA VAL A 146 1.27 -14.23 2.43
C VAL A 146 1.82 -13.64 3.74
N LEU A 147 1.13 -12.66 4.29
CA LEU A 147 1.37 -12.16 5.64
C LEU A 147 0.16 -12.50 6.51
N ASP A 148 0.38 -12.78 7.79
CA ASP A 148 -0.68 -13.04 8.78
C ASP A 148 -1.48 -11.76 9.11
N ASN A 149 -2.23 -11.26 8.12
CA ASN A 149 -2.93 -9.98 8.13
C ASN A 149 -4.44 -10.17 8.28
N ALA A 150 -4.90 -11.28 8.85
CA ALA A 150 -6.32 -11.64 8.96
C ALA A 150 -7.17 -10.53 9.61
N GLU A 151 -6.68 -9.93 10.70
CA GLU A 151 -7.38 -8.83 11.38
C GLU A 151 -7.51 -7.59 10.49
N THR A 152 -6.44 -7.24 9.77
CA THR A 152 -6.44 -6.09 8.84
C THR A 152 -7.40 -6.34 7.68
N TYR A 153 -7.42 -7.57 7.17
CA TYR A 153 -8.38 -8.01 6.15
C TYR A 153 -9.82 -7.87 6.65
N ALA A 154 -10.14 -8.40 7.83
CA ALA A 154 -11.48 -8.34 8.41
C ALA A 154 -11.98 -6.90 8.62
N LYS A 155 -11.12 -6.01 9.16
CA LYS A 155 -11.43 -4.58 9.32
C LYS A 155 -11.72 -3.91 7.98
N LYS A 156 -10.93 -4.20 6.95
CA LYS A 156 -11.16 -3.68 5.59
C LYS A 156 -12.46 -4.26 5.02
N ALA A 157 -12.69 -5.56 5.13
CA ALA A 157 -13.91 -6.21 4.63
C ALA A 157 -15.18 -5.59 5.22
N ALA A 158 -15.25 -5.44 6.54
CA ALA A 158 -16.39 -4.83 7.22
C ALA A 158 -16.66 -3.39 6.77
N ARG A 159 -15.59 -2.59 6.59
CA ARG A 159 -15.73 -1.23 6.07
C ARG A 159 -16.22 -1.21 4.63
N MET A 160 -15.65 -2.06 3.78
CA MET A 160 -15.94 -2.05 2.34
C MET A 160 -17.35 -2.55 2.09
N SER A 161 -17.79 -3.63 2.74
CA SER A 161 -19.17 -4.13 2.59
C SER A 161 -20.23 -3.12 3.04
N ALA A 162 -19.90 -2.24 3.99
CA ALA A 162 -20.78 -1.13 4.38
C ALA A 162 -20.90 -0.04 3.29
N ALA A 163 -19.85 0.19 2.51
CA ALA A 163 -19.84 1.21 1.44
C ALA A 163 -20.31 0.67 0.08
N TRP A 164 -20.01 -0.61 -0.20
CA TRP A 164 -20.42 -1.36 -1.39
C TRP A 164 -21.11 -2.66 -0.94
N PRO A 165 -22.43 -2.64 -0.71
CA PRO A 165 -23.21 -3.83 -0.36
C PRO A 165 -23.16 -4.96 -1.40
N GLU A 166 -22.71 -4.65 -2.63
CA GLU A 166 -22.56 -5.60 -3.73
C GLU A 166 -21.31 -6.48 -3.61
N LEU A 167 -20.41 -6.20 -2.67
CA LEU A 167 -19.16 -6.94 -2.50
C LEU A 167 -19.41 -8.36 -2.00
N GLU A 168 -18.86 -9.33 -2.72
CA GLU A 168 -18.65 -10.68 -2.21
C GLU A 168 -17.38 -10.70 -1.35
N ILE A 169 -17.50 -11.09 -0.07
CA ILE A 169 -16.36 -11.20 0.84
C ILE A 169 -15.94 -12.66 0.93
N VAL A 170 -14.74 -12.99 0.45
CA VAL A 170 -14.17 -14.33 0.62
C VAL A 170 -13.60 -14.45 2.04
N PRO A 171 -13.94 -15.50 2.80
CA PRO A 171 -13.38 -15.72 4.13
C PRO A 171 -11.85 -15.85 4.09
N TRP A 172 -11.19 -15.44 5.18
CA TRP A 172 -9.77 -15.75 5.37
C TRP A 172 -9.59 -17.28 5.38
N PRO A 173 -8.60 -17.85 4.67
CA PRO A 173 -8.42 -19.28 4.65
C PRO A 173 -8.04 -19.77 6.05
N ASP A 174 -8.66 -20.88 6.48
CA ASP A 174 -8.22 -21.57 7.68
C ASP A 174 -6.75 -21.98 7.54
N ALA A 175 -5.99 -22.01 8.63
CA ALA A 175 -4.56 -22.32 8.62
C ALA A 175 -4.20 -23.72 8.07
N ALA A 176 -5.21 -24.52 7.69
CA ALA A 176 -5.09 -25.86 7.14
C ALA A 176 -5.71 -25.92 5.72
N GLY A 177 -5.07 -25.31 4.72
CA GLY A 177 -5.45 -25.57 3.33
C GLY A 177 -4.96 -24.54 2.33
N ASP A 178 -3.98 -24.95 1.54
CA ASP A 178 -3.62 -24.36 0.24
C ASP A 178 -2.81 -23.05 0.27
N ALA A 179 -1.57 -23.17 0.75
CA ALA A 179 -0.50 -22.26 0.34
C ALA A 179 -0.09 -22.58 -1.10
N GLY A 180 -0.94 -22.21 -2.07
CA GLY A 180 -0.59 -22.17 -3.48
C GLY A 180 0.47 -21.10 -3.72
N ALA A 181 1.73 -21.44 -3.48
CA ALA A 181 2.87 -20.60 -3.81
C ALA A 181 3.02 -20.53 -5.34
N PRO A 182 3.23 -19.33 -5.93
CA PRO A 182 3.60 -19.25 -7.33
C PRO A 182 5.01 -19.85 -7.52
N HIS A 183 5.13 -20.83 -8.41
CA HIS A 183 6.41 -21.39 -8.86
C HIS A 183 7.26 -20.29 -9.54
N MET A 184 8.39 -19.97 -8.94
CA MET A 184 9.54 -19.35 -9.59
C MET A 184 10.73 -20.26 -9.36
N GLU A 185 11.22 -20.91 -10.42
CA GLU A 185 12.41 -21.75 -10.37
C GLU A 185 13.64 -20.92 -10.03
N ALA A 186 14.33 -21.29 -8.95
CA ALA A 186 15.59 -20.71 -8.53
C ALA A 186 16.73 -21.72 -8.77
N GLY A 187 17.70 -21.35 -9.60
CA GLY A 187 19.00 -22.02 -9.68
C GLY A 187 19.93 -21.52 -8.56
N GLY A 188 20.63 -22.45 -7.90
CA GLY A 188 21.63 -22.20 -6.84
C GLY A 188 22.80 -21.33 -7.30
N THR A 189 23.66 -20.80 -6.42
CA THR A 189 24.52 -21.58 -5.52
C THR A 189 25.18 -20.68 -4.44
N GLU A 190 25.43 -21.29 -3.27
CA GLU A 190 26.52 -21.07 -2.30
C GLU A 190 26.58 -19.85 -1.35
N ALA A 191 26.93 -20.18 -0.10
CA ALA A 191 27.07 -19.33 1.08
C ALA A 191 28.50 -19.48 1.67
N GLU A 192 29.01 -18.44 2.32
CA GLU A 192 29.52 -18.40 3.72
C GLU A 192 30.11 -16.98 4.07
N PRO A 193 30.66 -16.65 5.27
CA PRO A 193 30.01 -15.69 6.18
C PRO A 193 30.94 -14.53 6.66
N GLY A 194 30.42 -13.58 7.44
CA GLY A 194 31.24 -12.58 8.12
C GLY A 194 30.44 -11.47 8.80
N ALA A 195 30.51 -11.40 10.12
CA ALA A 195 29.66 -10.63 11.03
C ALA A 195 29.93 -9.11 11.07
N ALA A 196 28.89 -8.35 11.46
CA ALA A 196 28.99 -7.25 12.43
C ALA A 196 27.59 -6.90 12.99
N GLU A 197 27.48 -6.87 14.31
CA GLU A 197 26.29 -6.49 15.10
C GLU A 197 26.06 -4.97 15.03
N PRO A 198 24.86 -4.44 14.73
CA PRO A 198 24.62 -3.00 14.82
C PRO A 198 24.11 -2.60 16.22
N ALA A 199 24.68 -1.50 16.71
CA ALA A 199 24.37 -0.82 17.97
C ALA A 199 22.88 -0.40 18.11
N PRO A 200 22.36 -0.21 19.34
CA PRO A 200 20.94 0.03 19.59
C PRO A 200 20.44 1.35 18.97
N ALA A 201 19.35 1.24 18.19
CA ALA A 201 18.67 2.37 17.58
C ALA A 201 18.08 3.30 18.66
N ARG A 202 18.48 4.58 18.60
CA ARG A 202 17.89 5.65 19.43
C ARG A 202 16.46 5.95 18.95
N GLY A 203 15.51 5.72 19.85
CA GLY A 203 14.28 6.50 20.05
C GLY A 203 13.48 6.92 18.82
N TYR A 204 12.54 6.08 18.41
CA TYR A 204 11.34 6.52 17.68
C TYR A 204 10.55 7.51 18.56
N ALA A 205 10.44 8.77 18.13
CA ALA A 205 9.49 9.72 18.66
C ALA A 205 8.48 10.05 17.54
N PRO A 206 7.19 9.71 17.68
CA PRO A 206 6.21 9.98 16.63
C PRO A 206 5.98 11.49 16.51
N SER A 207 6.20 12.05 15.31
CA SER A 207 5.68 13.38 14.98
C SER A 207 4.17 13.30 14.81
N ALA A 208 3.46 14.35 15.24
CA ALA A 208 2.00 14.43 15.32
C ALA A 208 1.24 14.37 13.96
N ALA A 209 1.92 14.05 12.86
CA ALA A 209 1.36 13.88 11.53
C ALA A 209 1.25 12.41 11.07
N GLY A 210 1.83 11.46 11.80
CA GLY A 210 1.81 10.03 11.46
C GLY A 210 0.58 9.29 11.98
N ARG A 211 -0.62 9.58 11.45
CA ARG A 211 -1.83 8.82 11.78
C ARG A 211 -1.94 7.53 10.94
N ASP A 212 -1.93 6.42 11.66
CA ASP A 212 -2.36 5.04 11.37
C ASP A 212 -2.64 4.59 9.91
N TRP A 213 -1.70 3.89 9.25
CA TRP A 213 -1.78 3.52 7.82
C TRP A 213 -2.06 2.03 7.52
N MET A 214 -2.50 1.22 8.51
CA MET A 214 -3.16 -0.06 8.23
C MET A 214 -4.41 -0.34 9.09
N SER A 215 -4.69 0.51 10.09
CA SER A 215 -5.92 0.51 10.89
C SER A 215 -6.44 1.96 10.97
N LEU A 216 -7.75 2.15 11.19
CA LEU A 216 -8.45 3.45 11.33
C LEU A 216 -9.04 4.07 10.06
N ALA A 217 -10.02 3.35 9.56
CA ALA A 217 -11.31 3.95 9.31
C ALA A 217 -12.19 3.91 10.57
N THR A 218 -12.03 4.85 11.52
CA THR A 218 -13.04 5.24 12.56
C THR A 218 -12.46 6.22 13.60
N SER A 219 -12.86 7.51 13.55
CA SER A 219 -13.37 8.32 14.69
C SER A 219 -13.30 9.86 14.44
N PRO A 220 -14.20 10.65 15.06
CA PRO A 220 -14.43 12.07 14.76
C PRO A 220 -13.41 12.99 15.44
N ARG A 221 -13.25 14.18 14.84
CA ARG A 221 -12.44 15.30 15.35
C ARG A 221 -12.80 15.63 16.80
N THR A 222 -11.82 15.60 17.70
CA THR A 222 -11.88 16.36 18.96
C THR A 222 -11.19 17.70 18.76
N GLU A 223 -11.86 18.73 19.24
CA GLU A 223 -11.52 20.16 19.16
C GLU A 223 -10.19 20.48 19.85
N LEU A 224 -9.47 21.47 19.33
CA LEU A 224 -8.38 22.14 20.04
C LEU A 224 -8.93 23.42 20.71
N PRO A 225 -8.56 23.73 21.96
CA PRO A 225 -8.97 24.95 22.62
C PRO A 225 -8.22 26.18 22.06
N LYS A 226 -8.84 27.34 22.27
CA LYS A 226 -8.48 28.68 21.78
C LYS A 226 -7.07 29.13 22.12
#